data_AF-A0A942AVR1-F1
#
_entry.id   AF-A0A942AVR1-F1
#
_cell.length_a   1.000
_cell.length_b   1.000
_cell.length_c   1.000
_cell.angle_alpha   90.00
_cell.angle_beta   90.00
_cell.angle_gamma   90.00
#
_symmetry.space_group_name_H-M   'P 1'
#
loop_
_entity.id
_entity.type
_entity.pdbx_description
1 polymer ?
#
loop_
_entity_poly.entity_id
_entity_poly.type
_entity_poly.pdbx_seq_one_letter_code
_entity_poly.pdbx_strand_id
1 'polypeptide(L)'
;MKLTRIKSLSNTWHFYAILVVLIGLTLTSLYFLPVLVIYLIYLYKIRFINKGIIILGLYFIVAILFLSLYNMVSDKTNITGIVLSVTEHDDYCSMVVLRGLKKIRVISCLKIIPSVGDKVALEGKY
;
A
#
# COMPACT_ATOMS: atom_id res chain seq x y z
N MET A 1 20.47 49.29 -4.02
CA MET A 1 20.81 47.97 -3.47
C MET A 1 19.55 47.09 -3.39
N LYS A 2 19.35 46.19 -4.36
CA LYS A 2 18.26 45.21 -4.42
C LYS A 2 18.89 43.82 -4.43
N LEU A 3 19.16 43.22 -3.26
CA LEU A 3 19.78 41.89 -3.16
C LEU A 3 19.16 41.00 -2.07
N THR A 4 18.09 41.44 -1.40
CA THR A 4 17.49 40.69 -0.28
C THR A 4 16.33 39.76 -0.64
N ARG A 5 15.70 39.91 -1.82
CA ARG A 5 14.53 39.07 -2.18
C ARG A 5 14.87 37.67 -2.72
N ILE A 6 16.04 37.47 -3.32
CA ILE A 6 16.37 36.21 -4.02
C ILE A 6 16.67 35.08 -3.03
N LYS A 7 17.31 35.38 -1.88
CA LYS A 7 17.56 34.37 -0.82
C LYS A 7 16.27 33.83 -0.18
N SER A 8 15.22 34.64 -0.10
CA SER A 8 13.91 34.23 0.43
C SER A 8 13.15 33.31 -0.54
N LEU A 9 13.29 33.51 -1.85
CA LEU A 9 12.65 32.65 -2.86
C LEU A 9 13.33 31.28 -2.95
N SER A 10 14.66 31.21 -2.81
CA SER A 10 15.38 29.93 -2.83
C SER A 10 14.89 28.99 -1.73
N ASN A 11 14.77 29.48 -0.49
CA ASN A 11 14.31 28.66 0.62
C ASN A 11 12.87 28.17 0.46
N THR A 12 12.00 28.95 -0.19
CA THR A 12 10.60 28.54 -0.42
C THR A 12 10.53 27.31 -1.30
N TRP A 13 11.29 27.27 -2.41
CA TRP A 13 11.34 26.10 -3.30
C TRP A 13 11.87 24.85 -2.61
N HIS A 14 12.82 24.99 -1.67
CA HIS A 14 13.36 23.84 -0.93
C HIS A 14 12.30 23.18 -0.03
N PHE A 15 11.48 23.97 0.67
CA PHE A 15 10.39 23.43 1.48
C PHE A 15 9.33 22.71 0.63
N TYR A 16 9.00 23.25 -0.54
CA TYR A 16 8.08 22.58 -1.47
C TYR A 16 8.69 21.31 -2.08
N ALA A 17 9.97 21.31 -2.42
CA ALA A 17 10.65 20.12 -2.94
C ALA A 17 10.64 18.98 -1.93
N ILE A 18 10.95 19.27 -0.66
CA ILE A 18 10.90 18.28 0.43
C ILE A 18 9.47 17.76 0.63
N LEU A 19 8.46 18.63 0.56
CA LEU A 19 7.06 18.24 0.66
C LEU A 19 6.66 17.27 -0.46
N VAL A 20 7.03 17.56 -1.71
CA VAL A 20 6.73 16.70 -2.87
C VAL A 20 7.43 15.34 -2.74
N VAL A 21 8.68 15.31 -2.30
CA VAL A 21 9.42 14.05 -2.06
C VAL A 21 8.73 13.22 -0.97
N LEU A 22 8.31 13.83 0.13
CA LEU A 22 7.59 13.14 1.20
C LEU A 22 6.24 12.59 0.73
N ILE A 23 5.52 13.32 -0.12
CA ILE A 23 4.29 12.83 -0.75
C ILE A 23 4.59 11.62 -1.64
N GLY A 24 5.62 11.67 -2.48
CA GLY A 24 6.04 10.54 -3.31
C GLY A 24 6.40 9.31 -2.47
N LEU A 25 7.16 9.49 -1.40
CA LEU A 25 7.53 8.41 -0.48
C LEU A 25 6.31 7.81 0.23
N THR A 26 5.36 8.64 0.68
CA THR A 26 4.13 8.16 1.33
C THR A 26 3.22 7.36 0.41
N LEU A 27 3.22 7.65 -0.90
CA LEU A 27 2.52 6.84 -1.89
C LEU A 27 3.16 5.45 -2.06
N THR A 28 4.49 5.33 -1.89
CA THR A 28 5.18 4.04 -1.98
C THR A 28 5.10 3.23 -0.69
N SER A 29 5.08 3.88 0.47
CA SER A 29 5.01 3.20 1.76
C SER A 29 4.36 4.08 2.83
N LEU A 30 3.36 3.51 3.51
CA LEU A 30 2.67 4.12 4.65
C LEU A 30 3.59 4.42 5.83
N TYR A 31 4.78 3.81 5.87
CA TYR A 31 5.78 4.08 6.89
C TYR A 31 6.19 5.57 6.95
N PHE A 32 6.16 6.27 5.82
CA PHE A 32 6.52 7.68 5.76
C PHE A 32 5.37 8.63 6.16
N LEU A 33 4.17 8.11 6.40
CA LEU A 33 2.97 8.91 6.69
C LEU A 33 3.13 9.74 7.98
N PRO A 34 3.67 9.20 9.10
CA PRO A 34 3.95 10.01 10.30
C PRO A 34 4.96 11.13 10.03
N VAL A 35 5.97 10.88 9.19
CA VAL A 35 7.00 11.88 8.83
C VAL A 35 6.37 13.02 8.04
N LEU A 36 5.49 12.71 7.08
CA LEU A 36 4.73 13.72 6.33
C LEU A 36 3.86 14.57 7.25
N VAL A 37 3.17 13.96 8.22
CA VAL A 37 2.33 14.68 9.20
C VAL A 37 3.17 15.64 10.05
N ILE A 38 4.31 15.19 10.60
CA ILE A 38 5.21 16.04 11.39
C ILE A 38 5.72 17.20 10.55
N TYR A 39 6.06 16.96 9.28
CA TYR A 39 6.54 17.98 8.38
C TYR A 39 5.47 19.04 8.06
N LEU A 40 4.22 18.64 7.85
CA LEU A 40 3.10 19.58 7.66
C LEU A 40 2.86 20.45 8.91
N ILE A 41 2.97 19.87 10.11
CA ILE A 41 2.86 20.63 11.38
C ILE A 41 4.00 21.63 11.49
N TYR A 42 5.23 21.22 11.17
CA TYR A 42 6.39 22.11 11.16
C TYR A 42 6.18 23.30 10.22
N LEU A 43 5.74 23.04 8.99
CA LEU A 43 5.46 24.06 7.98
C LEU A 43 4.34 25.03 8.39
N TYR A 44 3.33 24.54 9.11
CA TYR A 44 2.31 25.41 9.70
C TYR A 44 2.86 26.30 10.81
N LYS A 45 3.69 25.75 11.70
CA LYS A 45 4.27 26.49 12.84
C LYS A 45 5.09 27.69 12.38
N ILE A 46 5.83 27.56 11.29
CA ILE A 46 6.62 28.65 10.69
C ILE A 46 5.77 29.59 9.80
N ARG A 47 4.43 29.42 9.77
CA ARG A 47 3.46 30.16 8.93
C ARG A 47 3.80 30.15 7.44
N PHE A 48 4.50 29.11 6.98
CA PHE A 48 4.89 28.98 5.58
C PHE A 48 3.71 28.55 4.70
N ILE A 49 2.76 27.83 5.29
CA ILE A 49 1.63 27.23 4.60
C ILE A 49 0.31 27.79 5.12
N ASN A 50 -0.61 28.12 4.18
CA ASN A 50 -1.95 28.59 4.50
C ASN A 50 -2.84 27.47 5.03
N LYS A 51 -3.86 27.84 5.82
CA LYS A 51 -4.86 26.90 6.36
C LYS A 51 -5.49 26.01 5.28
N GLY A 52 -5.71 26.54 4.08
CA GLY A 52 -6.27 25.77 2.96
C GLY A 52 -5.39 24.60 2.50
N ILE A 53 -4.07 24.76 2.48
CA ILE A 53 -3.14 23.70 2.06
C ILE A 53 -3.05 22.60 3.15
N ILE A 54 -3.21 22.96 4.42
CA ILE A 54 -3.27 21.99 5.53
C ILE A 54 -4.53 21.15 5.44
N ILE A 55 -5.67 21.78 5.18
CA ILE A 55 -6.94 21.10 4.96
C ILE A 55 -6.81 20.13 3.78
N LEU A 56 -6.21 20.57 2.67
CA LEU A 56 -5.95 19.72 1.51
C LEU A 56 -5.04 18.52 1.86
N GLY A 57 -3.97 18.75 2.64
CA GLY A 57 -3.08 17.70 3.11
C GLY A 57 -3.78 16.67 4.01
N LEU A 58 -4.70 17.11 4.87
CA LEU A 58 -5.55 16.23 5.68
C LEU A 58 -6.44 15.34 4.81
N TYR A 59 -7.11 15.92 3.81
CA TYR A 59 -7.89 15.13 2.85
C TYR A 59 -7.05 14.08 2.13
N PHE A 60 -5.83 14.45 1.73
CA PHE A 60 -4.89 13.54 1.08
C PHE A 60 -4.49 12.37 1.98
N ILE A 61 -4.20 12.62 3.26
CA ILE A 61 -3.90 11.57 4.25
C ILE A 61 -5.07 10.61 4.41
N VAL A 62 -6.29 11.13 4.53
CA VAL A 62 -7.50 10.30 4.65
C VAL A 62 -7.70 9.43 3.40
N ALA A 63 -7.48 9.99 2.20
CA ALA A 63 -7.58 9.24 0.95
C ALA A 63 -6.54 8.11 0.87
N ILE A 64 -5.29 8.35 1.29
CA ILE A 64 -4.26 7.31 1.35
C ILE A 64 -4.65 6.19 2.32
N LEU A 65 -5.18 6.54 3.49
CA LEU A 65 -5.62 5.55 4.48
C LEU A 65 -6.78 4.71 3.93
N PHE A 66 -7.75 5.32 3.24
CA PHE A 66 -8.82 4.59 2.58
C PHE A 66 -8.31 3.68 1.46
N LEU A 67 -7.38 4.15 0.64
CA LEU A 67 -6.76 3.35 -0.41
C LEU A 67 -5.98 2.16 0.17
N SER A 68 -5.26 2.37 1.27
CA SER A 68 -4.57 1.30 2.00
C SER A 68 -5.54 0.26 2.54
N LEU A 69 -6.64 0.69 3.17
CA LEU A 69 -7.68 -0.21 3.67
C LEU A 69 -8.32 -1.00 2.52
N TYR A 70 -8.61 -0.33 1.41
CA TYR A 70 -9.14 -0.98 0.22
C TYR A 70 -8.18 -2.04 -0.33
N ASN A 71 -6.89 -1.72 -0.46
CA ASN A 71 -5.90 -2.69 -0.93
C ASN A 71 -5.76 -3.88 0.02
N MET A 72 -5.78 -3.65 1.33
CA MET A 72 -5.74 -4.74 2.33
C MET A 72 -6.96 -5.67 2.24
N VAL A 73 -8.15 -5.13 1.94
CA VAL A 73 -9.38 -5.92 1.77
C VAL A 73 -9.49 -6.55 0.36
N SER A 74 -8.87 -5.91 -0.63
CA SER A 74 -8.88 -6.36 -2.02
C SER A 74 -7.75 -7.32 -2.37
N ASP A 75 -6.84 -7.63 -1.44
CA ASP A 75 -5.72 -8.54 -1.66
C ASP A 75 -6.23 -9.93 -2.06
N LYS A 76 -6.31 -10.12 -3.37
CA LYS A 76 -6.25 -11.44 -3.99
C LYS A 76 -4.86 -11.96 -3.69
N THR A 77 -4.76 -12.82 -2.70
CA THR A 77 -3.50 -13.44 -2.36
C THR A 77 -3.16 -14.46 -3.44
N ASN A 78 -2.07 -14.18 -4.15
CA ASN A 78 -1.46 -15.13 -5.06
C ASN A 78 -0.75 -16.21 -4.23
N ILE A 79 -1.35 -17.40 -4.19
CA ILE A 79 -0.84 -18.59 -3.52
C ILE A 79 -0.10 -19.40 -4.57
N THR A 80 1.23 -19.29 -4.59
CA THR A 80 2.10 -20.18 -5.35
C THR A 80 2.61 -21.30 -4.45
N GLY A 81 2.48 -22.55 -4.88
CA GLY A 81 2.93 -23.69 -4.09
C GLY A 81 2.75 -25.03 -4.78
N ILE A 82 3.13 -26.10 -4.07
CA ILE A 82 3.04 -27.49 -4.56
C ILE A 82 1.79 -28.13 -3.94
N VAL A 83 0.96 -28.77 -4.77
CA VAL A 83 -0.21 -29.51 -4.29
C VAL A 83 0.23 -30.79 -3.57
N LEU A 84 -0.14 -30.93 -2.29
CA LEU A 84 0.16 -32.10 -1.47
C LEU A 84 -0.97 -33.13 -1.49
N SER A 85 -2.22 -32.66 -1.52
CA SER A 85 -3.40 -33.52 -1.55
C SER A 85 -4.59 -32.77 -2.14
N VAL A 86 -5.47 -33.51 -2.80
CA VAL A 86 -6.71 -32.99 -3.35
C VAL A 86 -7.86 -33.87 -2.87
N THR A 87 -8.91 -33.25 -2.36
CA THR A 87 -10.15 -33.90 -1.94
C THR A 87 -11.29 -33.28 -2.74
N GLU A 88 -11.92 -34.10 -3.58
CA GLU A 88 -13.08 -33.70 -4.37
C GLU A 88 -14.36 -33.86 -3.54
N HIS A 89 -15.21 -32.85 -3.56
CA HIS A 89 -16.58 -32.88 -3.05
C HIS A 89 -17.54 -32.56 -4.20
N ASP A 90 -18.83 -32.84 -4.00
CA ASP A 90 -19.86 -32.72 -5.05
C ASP A 90 -19.94 -31.29 -5.63
N ASP A 91 -19.81 -30.28 -4.76
CA ASP A 91 -19.96 -28.86 -5.14
C ASP A 91 -18.64 -28.07 -5.16
N TYR A 92 -17.55 -28.62 -4.62
CA TYR A 92 -16.27 -27.92 -4.52
C TYR A 92 -15.08 -28.89 -4.44
N CYS A 93 -13.91 -28.39 -4.79
CA CYS A 93 -12.64 -29.09 -4.62
C CYS A 93 -11.85 -28.44 -3.48
N SER A 94 -11.34 -29.25 -2.53
CA SER A 94 -10.42 -28.76 -1.52
C SER A 94 -9.01 -29.30 -1.77
N MET A 95 -8.02 -28.43 -1.68
CA MET A 95 -6.63 -28.75 -1.99
C MET A 95 -5.74 -28.30 -0.83
N VAL A 96 -4.73 -29.09 -0.48
CA VAL A 96 -3.69 -28.67 0.47
C VAL A 96 -2.46 -28.31 -0.33
N VAL A 97 -2.07 -27.04 -0.28
CA VAL A 97 -0.92 -26.48 -1.00
C VAL A 97 0.19 -26.16 -0.01
N LEU A 98 1.41 -26.61 -0.31
CA LEU A 98 2.62 -26.24 0.42
C LEU A 98 3.21 -24.96 -0.19
N ARG A 99 3.17 -23.87 0.58
CA ARG A 99 3.82 -22.59 0.24
C ARG A 99 5.05 -22.42 1.14
N GLY A 100 6.24 -22.69 0.59
CA GLY A 100 7.47 -22.72 1.37
C GLY A 100 7.42 -23.81 2.44
N LEU A 101 7.36 -23.42 3.72
CA LEU A 101 7.21 -24.33 4.88
C LEU A 101 5.78 -24.37 5.44
N LYS A 102 4.84 -23.59 4.90
CA LYS A 102 3.47 -23.47 5.42
C LYS A 102 2.51 -24.28 4.56
N LYS A 103 1.70 -25.12 5.22
CA LYS A 103 0.56 -25.81 4.58
C LYS A 103 -0.65 -24.88 4.58
N ILE A 104 -1.27 -24.70 3.42
CA ILE A 104 -2.46 -23.87 3.21
C ILE A 104 -3.55 -24.75 2.62
N ARG A 105 -4.77 -24.70 3.18
CA ARG A 105 -5.94 -25.34 2.58
C ARG A 105 -6.63 -24.32 1.68
N VAL A 106 -6.82 -24.68 0.42
CA VAL A 106 -7.50 -23.86 -0.60
C VAL A 106 -8.79 -24.57 -0.98
N ILE A 107 -9.89 -23.82 -1.08
CA ILE A 107 -11.19 -24.32 -1.54
C ILE A 107 -11.48 -23.65 -2.88
N SER A 108 -11.69 -24.45 -3.91
CA SER A 108 -12.02 -24.00 -5.27
C SER A 108 -13.39 -24.55 -5.65
N CYS A 109 -14.31 -23.67 -6.04
CA CYS A 109 -15.61 -24.08 -6.62
C CYS A 109 -15.47 -24.48 -8.10
N LEU A 110 -14.32 -24.23 -8.73
CA LEU A 110 -14.04 -24.67 -10.09
C LEU A 110 -13.41 -26.07 -10.05
N LYS A 111 -13.95 -26.96 -10.90
CA LYS A 111 -13.53 -28.35 -11.09
C LYS A 111 -12.20 -28.48 -11.86
N ILE A 112 -11.24 -27.60 -11.57
CA ILE A 112 -9.87 -27.73 -12.05
C ILE A 112 -9.17 -28.58 -10.99
N ILE A 113 -8.88 -29.83 -11.32
CA ILE A 113 -8.23 -30.80 -10.44
C ILE A 113 -6.73 -30.83 -10.83
N PRO A 114 -5.88 -29.98 -10.24
CA PRO A 114 -4.44 -30.16 -10.38
C PRO A 114 -4.03 -31.49 -9.76
N SER A 115 -3.03 -32.15 -10.32
CA SER A 115 -2.51 -33.40 -9.79
C SER A 115 -1.66 -33.15 -8.55
N VAL A 116 -1.57 -34.15 -7.66
CA VAL A 116 -0.63 -34.10 -6.53
C VAL A 116 0.80 -34.00 -7.07
N GLY A 117 1.56 -33.02 -6.59
CA GLY A 117 2.90 -32.70 -7.09
C GLY A 117 2.93 -31.54 -8.10
N ASP A 118 1.79 -31.10 -8.61
CA ASP A 118 1.76 -29.95 -9.52
C ASP A 118 2.11 -28.65 -8.81
N LYS A 119 2.85 -27.79 -9.51
CA LYS A 119 3.06 -26.41 -9.12
C LYS A 119 1.86 -25.58 -9.57
N VAL A 120 1.14 -25.02 -8.62
CA VAL A 120 -0.05 -24.20 -8.88
C VAL A 120 0.19 -22.77 -8.44
N ALA A 121 -0.33 -21.83 -9.23
CA ALA A 121 -0.48 -20.43 -8.89
C ALA A 121 -1.99 -20.15 -8.79
N LEU A 122 -2.48 -19.97 -7.57
CA LEU A 122 -3.89 -19.79 -7.29
C LEU A 122 -4.13 -18.35 -6.83
N GLU A 123 -5.05 -17.65 -7.47
CA GLU A 123 -5.56 -16.37 -6.99
C GLU A 123 -6.80 -16.61 -6.13
N GLY A 124 -6.70 -16.30 -4.84
CA GLY A 124 -7.80 -16.52 -3.90
C GLY A 124 -7.88 -15.43 -2.84
N LYS A 125 -9.09 -15.26 -2.30
CA LYS A 125 -9.31 -14.51 -1.05
C LYS A 125 -9.33 -15.51 0.12
N TYR A 126 -8.72 -15.14 1.24
CA TYR A 126 -8.77 -15.91 2.49
C TYR A 126 -10.13 -15.79 3.17
#